data_AF-A0A836SE24-F1
#
_entry.id   AF-A0A836SE24-F1
#
_cell.length_a   1.000
_cell.length_b   1.000
_cell.length_c   1.000
_cell.angle_alpha   90.00
_cell.angle_beta   90.00
_cell.angle_gamma   90.00
#
_symmetry.space_group_name_H-M   'P 1'
#
loop_
_entity.id
_entity.type
_entity.pdbx_description
1 polymer ?
#
loop_
_entity_poly.entity_id
_entity_poly.type
_entity_poly.pdbx_seq_one_letter_code
_entity_poly.pdbx_strand_id
1 'polypeptide(L)'
;MSILGIVTKQNASSLLLKGLKVSQSGTSDDVGLGMITTQRRFSLLVSSNWQTLQDVLSTRPTPLPLGIAYHAARNELSIDAQPQLEASEEVALVYTGTLDNA
;
A
#
# COMPACT_ATOMS: atom_id res chain seq x y z
N MET A 1 6.30 -9.79 -6.51
CA MET A 1 5.95 -9.05 -5.28
C MET A 1 6.98 -7.97 -5.01
N SER A 2 6.55 -6.80 -4.54
CA SER A 2 7.43 -5.71 -4.09
C SER A 2 6.80 -4.91 -2.96
N ILE A 3 7.66 -4.28 -2.15
CA ILE A 3 7.29 -3.42 -1.04
C ILE A 3 7.85 -2.03 -1.31
N LEU A 4 7.03 -1.00 -1.04
CA LEU A 4 7.45 0.39 -1.14
C LEU A 4 7.08 1.13 0.14
N GLY A 5 8.08 1.69 0.82
CA GLY A 5 7.88 2.56 1.99
C GLY A 5 8.32 3.98 1.69
N ILE A 6 7.51 4.97 2.06
CA ILE A 6 7.80 6.39 1.83
C ILE A 6 7.54 7.19 3.10
N VAL A 7 8.58 7.89 3.55
CA VAL A 7 8.51 8.93 4.58
C VAL A 7 8.91 10.23 3.91
N THR A 8 8.03 11.23 3.92
CA THR A 8 8.30 12.51 3.27
C THR A 8 7.62 13.67 4.00
N LYS A 9 8.19 14.87 3.87
CA LYS A 9 7.54 16.12 4.30
C LYS A 9 6.43 16.57 3.34
N GLN A 10 6.35 15.92 2.17
CA GLN A 10 5.36 16.20 1.12
C GLN A 10 4.23 15.15 1.17
N ASN A 11 3.33 15.16 0.19
CA ASN A 11 2.27 14.16 0.10
C ASN A 11 2.82 12.82 -0.46
N ALA A 12 2.93 11.79 0.39
CA ALA A 12 3.44 10.47 0.02
C ALA A 12 2.59 9.76 -1.04
N SER A 13 1.29 10.07 -1.16
CA SER A 13 0.38 9.44 -2.12
C SER A 13 0.92 9.50 -3.56
N SER A 14 1.44 10.65 -3.96
CA SER A 14 1.94 10.88 -5.32
C SER A 14 3.22 10.07 -5.60
N LEU A 15 4.07 9.92 -4.58
CA LEU A 15 5.33 9.18 -4.68
C LEU A 15 5.07 7.67 -4.64
N LEU A 16 4.13 7.22 -3.80
CA LEU A 16 3.69 5.83 -3.72
C LEU A 16 3.10 5.40 -5.06
N LEU A 17 2.20 6.21 -5.63
CA LEU A 17 1.61 5.92 -6.94
C LEU A 17 2.68 5.78 -8.04
N LYS A 18 3.68 6.67 -8.05
CA LYS A 18 4.79 6.59 -9.02
C LYS A 18 5.62 5.32 -8.84
N GLY A 19 6.01 4.99 -7.61
CA GLY A 19 6.81 3.79 -7.34
C GLY A 19 6.05 2.50 -7.61
N LEU A 20 4.74 2.48 -7.34
CA LEU A 20 3.85 1.37 -7.65
C LEU A 20 3.69 1.17 -9.16
N LYS A 21 3.55 2.26 -9.95
CA LYS A 21 3.53 2.19 -11.42
C LYS A 21 4.83 1.62 -11.99
N VAL A 22 5.98 1.91 -11.39
CA VAL A 22 7.27 1.33 -11.81
C VAL A 22 7.37 -0.15 -11.45
N SER A 23 6.76 -0.55 -10.33
CA SER A 23 6.76 -1.94 -9.87
C SER A 23 5.76 -2.83 -10.62
N GLN A 24 4.84 -2.22 -11.37
CA GLN A 24 3.79 -2.91 -12.10
C GLN A 24 4.41 -3.82 -13.17
N SER A 25 4.15 -5.13 -13.06
CA SER A 25 4.66 -6.14 -13.98
C SER A 25 3.61 -6.63 -14.97
N GLY A 26 2.33 -6.34 -14.73
CA GLY A 26 1.22 -6.73 -15.60
C GLY A 26 -0.07 -5.92 -15.39
N THR A 27 -1.12 -6.29 -16.11
CA THR A 27 -2.44 -5.63 -16.04
C THR A 27 -3.33 -6.16 -14.92
N SER A 28 -2.91 -7.22 -14.24
CA SER A 28 -3.72 -7.99 -13.28
C SER A 28 -3.13 -7.98 -11.87
N ASP A 29 -2.26 -7.03 -11.57
CA ASP A 29 -1.59 -6.97 -10.27
C ASP A 29 -2.55 -6.48 -9.17
N ASP A 30 -2.37 -7.00 -7.96
CA ASP A 30 -3.10 -6.59 -6.78
C ASP A 30 -2.20 -5.65 -5.94
N VAL A 31 -2.79 -4.56 -5.42
CA VAL A 31 -2.08 -3.50 -4.70
C VAL A 31 -2.72 -3.27 -3.34
N GLY A 32 -1.89 -3.40 -2.31
CA GLY A 32 -2.18 -3.01 -0.95
C GLY A 32 -1.58 -1.66 -0.60
N LEU A 33 -2.32 -0.82 0.12
CA LEU A 33 -1.85 0.45 0.64
C LEU A 33 -2.17 0.59 2.12
N GLY A 34 -1.16 0.89 2.92
CA GLY A 34 -1.29 1.34 4.30
C GLY A 34 -0.75 2.76 4.40
N MET A 35 -1.59 3.70 4.80
CA MET A 35 -1.19 5.10 4.94
C MET A 35 -1.47 5.60 6.35
N ILE A 36 -0.48 6.26 6.93
CA ILE A 36 -0.55 6.81 8.28
C ILE A 36 -0.40 8.31 8.16
N THR A 37 -1.36 9.01 8.75
CA THR A 37 -1.27 10.45 8.99
C THR A 37 -1.13 10.70 10.47
N THR A 38 -0.77 11.93 10.84
CA THR A 38 -0.75 12.39 12.24
C THR A 38 -2.11 12.29 12.94
N GLN A 39 -3.22 12.09 12.21
CA GLN A 39 -4.58 12.14 12.76
C GLN A 39 -5.41 10.89 12.48
N ARG A 40 -5.05 10.10 11.47
CA ARG A 40 -5.84 8.99 10.92
C ARG A 40 -4.95 7.94 10.27
N ARG A 41 -5.31 6.69 10.48
CA ARG A 41 -4.75 5.51 9.79
C ARG A 41 -5.76 5.01 8.77
N PHE A 42 -5.27 4.51 7.65
CA PHE A 42 -6.12 3.97 6.60
C PHE A 42 -5.43 2.83 5.85
N SER A 43 -6.15 1.72 5.68
CA SER A 43 -5.79 0.65 4.75
C SER A 43 -6.69 0.69 3.52
N LEU A 44 -6.14 0.39 2.36
CA LEU A 44 -6.88 0.08 1.16
C LEU A 44 -6.26 -1.09 0.45
N LEU A 45 -7.10 -2.06 0.09
CA LEU A 45 -6.76 -3.07 -0.89
C LEU A 45 -7.44 -2.71 -2.21
N VAL A 46 -6.67 -2.67 -3.29
CA VAL A 46 -7.18 -2.50 -4.66
C VAL A 46 -6.68 -3.65 -5.51
N SER A 47 -7.58 -4.53 -5.92
CA SER A 47 -7.29 -5.63 -6.83
C SER A 47 -7.56 -5.24 -8.27
N SER A 48 -6.58 -5.38 -9.17
CA SER A 48 -6.78 -5.29 -10.63
C SER A 48 -7.51 -4.04 -11.16
N ASN A 49 -7.55 -2.94 -10.39
CA ASN A 49 -8.22 -1.69 -10.78
C ASN A 49 -7.36 -0.45 -10.42
N TRP A 50 -6.31 -0.25 -11.21
CA TRP A 50 -5.39 0.89 -11.06
C TRP A 50 -6.07 2.26 -11.18
N GLN A 51 -7.22 2.35 -11.83
CA GLN A 51 -7.98 3.59 -11.88
C GLN A 51 -8.56 3.92 -10.51
N THR A 52 -9.18 2.95 -9.83
CA THR A 52 -9.65 3.11 -8.45
C THR A 52 -8.52 3.50 -7.50
N LEU A 53 -7.34 2.90 -7.64
CA LEU A 53 -6.17 3.29 -6.84
C LEU A 53 -5.80 4.77 -7.05
N GLN A 54 -5.76 5.21 -8.30
CA GLN A 54 -5.47 6.59 -8.67
C GLN A 54 -6.53 7.55 -8.12
N ASP A 55 -7.80 7.20 -8.23
CA ASP A 55 -8.91 8.03 -7.77
C ASP A 55 -8.88 8.19 -6.23
N VAL A 56 -8.64 7.09 -5.49
CA VAL A 56 -8.56 7.14 -4.02
C VAL A 56 -7.35 7.94 -3.54
N LEU A 57 -6.20 7.83 -4.21
CA LEU A 57 -5.01 8.60 -3.85
C LEU A 57 -5.11 10.08 -4.26
N SER A 58 -5.85 10.39 -5.33
CA SER A 58 -6.00 11.76 -5.84
C SER A 58 -7.06 12.57 -5.10
N THR A 59 -8.09 11.91 -4.56
CA THR A 59 -9.20 12.55 -3.83
C THR A 59 -8.88 12.88 -2.37
N ARG A 60 -7.68 12.56 -1.88
CA ARG A 60 -7.30 12.79 -0.48
C ARG A 60 -6.64 14.15 -0.27
N PRO A 61 -7.32 15.11 0.40
CA PRO A 61 -6.84 16.48 0.55
C PRO A 61 -5.76 16.63 1.63
N THR A 62 -5.60 15.65 2.52
CA THR A 62 -4.64 15.72 3.63
C THR A 62 -3.27 15.21 3.17
N PRO A 63 -2.17 15.94 3.43
CA PRO A 63 -0.83 15.40 3.21
C PRO A 63 -0.67 14.14 4.07
N LEU A 64 -0.40 13.01 3.41
CA LEU A 64 -0.06 11.76 4.07
C LEU A 64 1.47 11.72 4.10
N PRO A 65 2.15 12.05 5.22
CA PRO A 65 3.61 12.13 5.25
C PRO A 65 4.26 10.73 5.25
N LEU A 66 3.50 9.70 5.59
CA LEU A 66 3.96 8.32 5.70
C LEU A 66 3.01 7.37 4.98
N GLY A 67 3.57 6.44 4.22
CA GLY A 67 2.83 5.30 3.74
C GLY A 67 3.71 4.14 3.30
N ILE A 68 3.12 2.96 3.35
CA ILE A 68 3.68 1.71 2.89
C ILE A 68 2.72 1.09 1.88
N ALA A 69 3.28 0.46 0.85
CA ALA A 69 2.51 -0.20 -0.18
C ALA A 69 3.09 -1.59 -0.45
N TYR A 70 2.18 -2.48 -0.80
CA TYR A 70 2.46 -3.83 -1.21
C TYR A 70 1.94 -4.03 -2.62
N HIS A 71 2.74 -4.66 -3.47
CA HIS A 71 2.36 -5.00 -4.82
C HIS A 71 2.65 -6.47 -5.07
N ALA A 72 1.68 -7.21 -5.59
CA ALA A 72 1.81 -8.63 -5.86
C ALA A 72 1.08 -9.02 -7.15
N ALA A 73 1.46 -10.17 -7.72
CA ALA A 73 0.71 -10.70 -8.85
C ALA A 73 -0.67 -11.18 -8.38
N ARG A 74 -1.63 -11.24 -9.31
CA ARG A 74 -3.03 -11.60 -9.00
C ARG A 74 -3.12 -12.87 -8.15
N ASN A 75 -3.98 -12.86 -7.12
CA ASN A 75 -4.25 -13.99 -6.21
C ASN A 75 -3.13 -14.31 -5.19
N GLU A 76 -1.98 -13.64 -5.25
CA GLU A 76 -0.94 -13.75 -4.21
C GLU A 76 -1.30 -12.95 -2.94
N LEU A 77 -2.23 -11.99 -3.06
CA LEU A 77 -2.76 -11.21 -1.94
C LEU A 77 -3.77 -11.99 -1.06
N SER A 78 -3.88 -13.31 -1.25
CA SER A 78 -4.93 -14.16 -0.65
C SER A 78 -4.67 -14.63 0.79
N ILE A 79 -3.53 -14.30 1.41
CA ILE A 79 -3.22 -14.79 2.77
C ILE A 79 -3.63 -13.80 3.86
N ASP A 80 -3.65 -12.50 3.59
CA ASP A 80 -4.32 -11.45 4.36
C ASP A 80 -4.04 -10.14 3.61
N ALA A 81 -5.02 -9.24 3.50
CA ALA A 81 -4.88 -8.00 2.76
C ALA A 81 -3.72 -7.13 3.33
N GLN A 82 -2.52 -7.23 2.74
CA GLN A 82 -1.39 -6.41 3.13
C GLN A 82 -1.58 -4.96 2.61
N PRO A 83 -1.01 -3.95 3.27
CA PRO A 83 -0.35 -4.00 4.57
C PRO A 83 -1.33 -4.28 5.72
N GLN A 84 -0.89 -5.09 6.68
CA GLN A 84 -1.64 -5.34 7.91
C GLN A 84 -1.49 -4.12 8.83
N LEU A 85 -2.60 -3.60 9.33
CA LEU A 85 -2.63 -2.48 10.27
C LEU A 85 -3.12 -2.98 11.62
N GLU A 86 -2.26 -2.88 12.63
CA GLU A 86 -2.64 -3.22 13.99
C GLU A 86 -3.29 -2.02 14.66
N ALA A 87 -4.54 -2.17 15.09
CA ALA A 87 -5.32 -1.08 15.67
C ALA A 87 -4.73 -0.58 17.01
N SER A 88 -4.10 -1.46 17.79
CA SER A 88 -3.59 -1.22 19.15
C SER A 88 -2.28 -0.44 19.20
N GLU A 89 -1.36 -0.66 18.25
CA GLU A 89 0.05 -0.26 18.45
C GLU A 89 0.59 0.79 17.46
N GLU A 90 -0.26 1.40 16.64
CA GLU A 90 0.18 2.31 15.55
C GLU A 90 1.16 1.66 14.55
N VAL A 91 1.19 0.32 14.52
CA VAL A 91 2.05 -0.46 13.64
C VAL A 91 1.32 -0.79 12.34
N ALA A 92 2.03 -0.63 11.22
CA ALA A 92 1.63 -1.19 9.94
C ALA A 92 2.78 -2.07 9.43
N LEU A 93 2.47 -3.33 9.10
CA LEU A 93 3.43 -4.32 8.65
C LEU A 93 3.13 -4.71 7.20
N VAL A 94 4.21 -4.82 6.43
CA VAL A 94 4.19 -5.39 5.09
C VAL A 94 5.42 -6.29 4.95
N TYR A 95 5.26 -7.46 4.35
CA TYR A 95 6.33 -8.42 4.16
C TYR A 95 6.19 -9.14 2.81
N THR A 96 7.33 -9.60 2.30
CA THR A 96 7.42 -10.41 1.08
C THR A 96 8.25 -11.64 1.38
N GLY A 97 7.78 -12.80 0.93
CA GLY A 97 8.40 -14.11 1.23
C GLY A 97 7.53 -14.98 2.13
N THR A 98 8.12 -16.06 2.62
CA THR A 98 7.46 -17.06 3.47
C THR A 98 8.19 -17.14 4.80
N LEU A 99 7.45 -17.30 5.89
CA LEU A 99 8.00 -17.60 7.20
C LEU A 99 8.03 -19.12 7.38
N ASP A 100 9.22 -19.70 7.51
CA ASP A 100 9.37 -21.16 7.61
C ASP A 100 8.78 -21.75 8.91
N ASN A 101 8.53 -20.91 9.92
CA ASN A 101 7.99 -21.28 11.24
C ASN A 101 6.87 -20.31 11.69
N ALA A 102 5.93 -20.02 10.79
CA ALA A 102 4.79 -19.12 11.04
C ALA A 102 3.85 -19.62 12.16
#